data_AF-A0AA86RBJ9-F1
#
_entry.id   AF-A0AA86RBJ9-F1
#
_cell.length_a   1.000
_cell.length_b   1.000
_cell.length_c   1.000
_cell.angle_alpha   90.00
_cell.angle_beta   90.00
_cell.angle_gamma   90.00
#
_symmetry.space_group_name_H-M   'P 1'
#
loop_
_entity.id
_entity.type
_entity.pdbx_description
1 polymer ?
#
loop_
_entity_poly.entity_id
_entity_poly.type
_entity_poly.pdbx_seq_one_letter_code
_entity_poly.pdbx_strand_id
1 'polypeptide(L)'
;MTFAKGQSVAAKVDYNNQACWVIAKVLDYNKQNKTYLIEDLIPEDKAKQWTVSRYQLVQFPQNLKKIQKGQRLLALWYEEEINHWTTIFYPCQAIEVYQENKHGKLSQNTVLKVKFDGDPKYTFVNSQWTICPEQQQE
;
A
#
# COMPACT_ATOMS: atom_id res chain seq x y z
N MET A 1 14.32 10.07 5.60
CA MET A 1 12.91 10.15 6.04
C MET A 1 12.67 9.14 7.16
N THR A 2 12.15 9.55 8.31
CA THR A 2 11.88 8.71 9.50
C THR A 2 10.38 8.58 9.71
N PHE A 3 9.89 7.39 10.03
CA PHE A 3 8.46 7.17 10.34
C PHE A 3 8.17 7.39 11.83
N ALA A 4 7.08 8.09 12.15
CA ALA A 4 6.68 8.38 13.52
C ALA A 4 5.89 7.23 14.14
N LYS A 5 5.93 7.09 15.48
CA LYS A 5 5.04 6.18 16.20
C LYS A 5 3.58 6.52 15.90
N GLY A 6 2.79 5.49 15.59
CA GLY A 6 1.40 5.61 15.20
C GLY A 6 1.16 5.89 13.73
N GLN A 7 2.20 6.16 12.93
CA GLN A 7 2.07 6.41 11.49
C GLN A 7 1.72 5.12 10.73
N SER A 8 0.78 5.23 9.80
CA SER A 8 0.48 4.15 8.84
C SER A 8 1.56 4.07 7.76
N VAL A 9 1.96 2.85 7.44
CA VAL A 9 2.98 2.51 6.45
C VAL A 9 2.51 1.31 5.65
N ALA A 10 3.07 1.13 4.45
CA ALA A 10 3.09 -0.18 3.84
C ALA A 10 4.47 -0.79 4.08
N ALA A 11 4.50 -2.08 4.43
CA ALA A 11 5.70 -2.75 4.88
C ALA A 11 5.93 -4.06 4.13
N LYS A 12 7.16 -4.28 3.68
CA LYS A 12 7.60 -5.56 3.11
C LYS A 12 7.98 -6.52 4.22
N VAL A 13 7.16 -7.54 4.45
CA VAL A 13 7.30 -8.52 5.54
C VAL A 13 7.32 -9.94 4.99
N ASP A 14 7.76 -10.88 5.82
CA ASP A 14 7.51 -12.30 5.59
C ASP A 14 6.18 -12.67 6.26
N TYR A 15 5.19 -12.98 5.44
CA TYR A 15 3.86 -13.40 5.86
C TYR A 15 3.63 -14.83 5.38
N ASN A 16 3.50 -15.77 6.32
CA ASN A 16 3.31 -17.19 6.03
C ASN A 16 4.37 -17.79 5.07
N ASN A 17 5.65 -17.44 5.27
CA ASN A 17 6.81 -17.85 4.45
C ASN A 17 6.82 -17.27 3.03
N GLN A 18 6.12 -16.16 2.81
CA GLN A 18 6.10 -15.43 1.55
C GLN A 18 6.34 -13.95 1.78
N ALA A 19 7.26 -13.38 1.01
CA ALA A 19 7.52 -11.94 1.05
C ALA A 19 6.35 -11.19 0.41
N CYS A 20 5.64 -10.38 1.18
CA CYS A 20 4.53 -9.56 0.70
C CYS A 20 4.60 -8.13 1.26
N TRP A 21 3.77 -7.24 0.70
CA TRP A 21 3.57 -5.91 1.24
C TRP A 21 2.26 -5.88 2.02
N VAL A 22 2.28 -5.35 3.24
CA VAL A 22 1.07 -5.22 4.09
C VAL A 22 0.87 -3.79 4.56
N ILE A 23 -0.37 -3.39 4.81
CA ILE A 23 -0.66 -2.16 5.54
C ILE A 23 -0.40 -2.37 7.03
N ALA A 24 0.39 -1.47 7.62
CA ALA A 24 0.84 -1.60 9.00
C ALA A 24 0.88 -0.24 9.70
N LYS A 25 1.01 -0.29 11.03
CA LYS A 25 1.22 0.86 11.90
C LYS A 25 2.57 0.76 12.58
N VAL A 26 3.31 1.86 12.65
CA VAL A 26 4.57 1.93 13.41
C VAL A 26 4.27 1.95 14.91
N LEU A 27 4.82 0.98 15.64
CA LEU A 27 4.72 0.92 17.10
C LEU A 27 5.91 1.60 17.79
N ASP A 28 7.12 1.41 17.26
CA ASP A 28 8.34 1.99 17.82
C ASP A 28 9.50 2.04 16.80
N TYR A 29 10.54 2.81 17.12
CA TYR A 29 11.79 2.88 16.36
C TYR A 29 13.01 2.63 17.25
N ASN A 30 13.73 1.53 16.98
CA ASN A 30 14.98 1.21 17.66
C ASN A 30 16.15 1.94 16.98
N LYS A 31 16.69 2.96 17.66
CA LYS A 31 17.82 3.75 17.16
C LYS A 31 19.13 2.98 17.04
N GLN A 32 19.37 1.97 17.89
CA GLN A 32 20.61 1.20 17.89
C GLN A 32 20.70 0.32 16.64
N ASN A 33 19.60 -0.38 16.32
CA ASN A 33 19.55 -1.33 15.21
C ASN A 33 19.00 -0.68 13.91
N LYS A 34 18.53 0.57 13.99
CA LYS A 34 17.90 1.31 12.89
C LYS A 34 16.70 0.56 12.29
N THR A 35 15.91 -0.07 13.16
CA THR A 35 14.73 -0.86 12.77
C THR A 35 13.46 -0.30 13.39
N TYR A 36 12.33 -0.60 12.74
CA TYR A 36 10.99 -0.26 13.18
C TYR A 36 10.28 -1.51 13.67
N LEU A 37 9.60 -1.41 14.81
CA LEU A 37 8.57 -2.37 15.19
C LEU A 37 7.26 -1.90 14.57
N ILE A 38 6.62 -2.76 13.80
CA ILE A 38 5.35 -2.50 13.13
C ILE A 38 4.32 -3.55 13.48
N GLU A 39 3.05 -3.21 13.34
CA GLU A 39 1.90 -4.10 13.55
C GLU A 39 0.96 -4.05 12.35
N ASP A 40 0.44 -5.21 11.96
CA ASP A 40 -0.60 -5.34 10.93
C ASP A 40 -1.83 -4.48 11.31
N LEU A 41 -2.31 -3.65 10.38
CA LEU A 41 -3.43 -2.75 10.66
C LEU A 41 -4.80 -3.46 10.61
N ILE A 42 -4.93 -4.54 9.85
CA ILE A 42 -6.23 -5.25 9.66
C ILE A 42 -6.03 -6.77 9.79
N PRO A 43 -5.50 -7.27 10.91
CA PRO A 43 -5.14 -8.68 11.03
C PRO A 43 -6.35 -9.60 10.78
N GLU A 44 -6.18 -10.58 9.89
CA GLU A 44 -7.23 -11.58 9.57
C GLU A 44 -7.55 -12.52 10.76
N ASP A 45 -6.60 -12.71 11.68
CA ASP A 45 -6.79 -13.54 12.88
C ASP A 45 -6.24 -12.82 14.14
N LYS A 46 -4.91 -12.83 14.30
CA LYS A 46 -4.23 -12.19 15.43
C LYS A 46 -3.36 -11.04 14.95
N ALA A 47 -3.19 -10.04 15.82
CA ALA A 47 -2.23 -8.97 15.61
C ALA A 47 -0.84 -9.57 15.34
N LYS A 48 -0.33 -9.34 14.12
CA LYS A 48 1.01 -9.76 13.70
C LYS A 48 1.94 -8.56 13.79
N GLN A 49 3.12 -8.77 14.37
CA GLN A 49 4.13 -7.72 14.50
C GLN A 49 5.43 -8.17 13.84
N TRP A 50 6.13 -7.21 13.23
CA TRP A 50 7.41 -7.45 12.59
C TRP A 50 8.41 -6.37 12.96
N THR A 51 9.69 -6.75 12.99
CA THR A 51 10.80 -5.81 13.03
C THR A 51 11.37 -5.68 11.63
N VAL A 52 11.34 -4.47 11.07
CA VAL A 52 11.76 -4.21 9.68
C VAL A 52 12.72 -3.02 9.58
N SER A 53 13.52 -3.00 8.53
CA SER A 53 14.39 -1.85 8.22
C SER A 53 13.61 -0.71 7.54
N ARG A 54 14.20 0.50 7.50
CA ARG A 54 13.64 1.63 6.75
C ARG A 54 13.39 1.31 5.28
N TYR A 55 14.20 0.46 4.65
CA TYR A 55 14.11 0.14 3.23
C TYR A 55 12.93 -0.77 2.89
N GLN A 56 12.32 -1.39 3.90
CA GLN A 56 11.13 -2.22 3.75
C GLN A 56 9.85 -1.42 4.00
N LEU A 57 9.94 -0.12 4.27
CA LEU A 57 8.80 0.71 4.62
C LEU A 57 8.58 1.80 3.58
N VAL A 58 7.31 2.01 3.25
CA VAL A 58 6.84 3.19 2.52
C VAL A 58 5.70 3.86 3.26
N GLN A 59 5.57 5.17 3.09
CA GLN A 59 4.49 5.94 3.71
C GLN A 59 3.15 5.50 3.13
N PHE A 60 2.14 5.36 4.01
CA PHE A 60 0.78 5.04 3.61
C PHE A 60 -0.24 6.00 4.26
N PRO A 61 -1.21 6.56 3.52
CA PRO A 61 -1.30 6.57 2.06
C PRO A 61 -0.09 7.27 1.42
N GLN A 62 0.37 6.78 0.26
CA GLN A 62 1.52 7.38 -0.42
C GLN A 62 1.13 8.68 -1.16
N ASN A 63 -0.17 8.89 -1.43
CA ASN A 63 -0.70 10.06 -2.16
C ASN A 63 0.05 10.31 -3.47
N LEU A 64 0.10 9.28 -4.31
CA LEU A 64 0.77 9.31 -5.62
C LEU A 64 0.23 10.48 -6.47
N LYS A 65 1.07 11.47 -6.72
CA LYS A 65 0.67 12.71 -7.43
C LYS A 65 0.41 12.50 -8.92
N LYS A 66 1.10 11.55 -9.52
CA LYS A 66 1.01 11.22 -10.94
C LYS A 66 1.05 9.72 -11.09
N ILE A 67 -0.06 9.16 -11.57
CA ILE A 67 -0.16 7.76 -11.97
C ILE A 67 -0.39 7.75 -13.47
N GLN A 68 0.38 6.94 -14.19
CA GLN A 68 0.26 6.84 -15.65
C GLN A 68 -0.41 5.52 -16.05
N LYS A 69 -1.09 5.53 -17.19
CA LYS A 69 -1.54 4.30 -17.84
C LYS A 69 -0.33 3.41 -18.11
N GLY A 70 -0.47 2.13 -17.80
CA GLY A 70 0.57 1.10 -17.91
C GLY A 70 1.48 0.99 -16.69
N GLN A 71 1.42 1.93 -15.73
CA GLN A 71 2.28 1.92 -14.55
C GLN A 71 1.99 0.70 -13.67
N ARG A 72 3.07 0.07 -13.17
CA ARG A 72 3.04 -1.01 -12.18
C ARG A 72 2.90 -0.42 -10.79
N LEU A 73 1.98 -0.97 -10.02
CA LEU A 73 1.64 -0.55 -8.66
C LEU A 73 1.36 -1.79 -7.82
N LEU A 74 1.25 -1.59 -6.51
CA LEU A 74 0.61 -2.55 -5.63
C LEU A 74 -0.67 -1.93 -5.06
N ALA A 75 -1.75 -2.69 -4.97
CA ALA A 75 -3.05 -2.21 -4.51
C ALA A 75 -3.66 -3.19 -3.50
N LEU A 76 -4.42 -2.67 -2.52
CA LEU A 76 -5.23 -3.54 -1.67
C LEU A 76 -6.34 -4.20 -2.48
N TRP A 77 -6.63 -5.45 -2.15
CA TRP A 77 -7.72 -6.22 -2.73
C TRP A 77 -8.94 -6.17 -1.81
N TYR A 78 -10.12 -6.05 -2.41
CA TYR A 78 -11.39 -6.18 -1.70
C TYR A 78 -11.99 -7.54 -2.01
N GLU A 79 -12.15 -8.36 -0.98
CA GLU A 79 -12.77 -9.67 -1.12
C GLU A 79 -14.28 -9.54 -0.95
N GLU A 80 -15.00 -9.59 -2.08
CA GLU A 80 -16.45 -9.40 -2.13
C GLU A 80 -17.21 -10.49 -1.36
N GLU A 81 -16.72 -11.74 -1.39
CA GLU A 81 -17.39 -12.91 -0.78
C GLU A 81 -17.56 -12.77 0.73
N ILE A 82 -16.55 -12.17 1.39
CA ILE A 82 -16.54 -11.93 2.84
C ILE A 82 -16.70 -10.45 3.20
N ASN A 83 -16.93 -9.59 2.20
CA ASN A 83 -17.11 -8.15 2.34
C ASN A 83 -15.98 -7.50 3.18
N HIS A 84 -14.73 -7.84 2.86
CA HIS A 84 -13.55 -7.46 3.66
C HIS A 84 -12.39 -6.95 2.80
N TRP A 85 -11.64 -5.97 3.31
CA TRP A 85 -10.40 -5.52 2.69
C TRP A 85 -9.23 -6.37 3.18
N THR A 86 -8.42 -6.88 2.27
CA THR A 86 -7.17 -7.57 2.66
C THR A 86 -6.15 -6.58 3.21
N THR A 87 -5.25 -7.04 4.07
CA THR A 87 -4.08 -6.23 4.49
C THR A 87 -2.98 -6.20 3.45
N ILE A 88 -2.98 -7.18 2.55
CA ILE A 88 -1.92 -7.43 1.59
C ILE A 88 -2.13 -6.56 0.35
N PHE A 89 -1.05 -5.94 -0.12
CA PHE A 89 -1.00 -5.28 -1.41
C PHE A 89 -0.61 -6.28 -2.50
N TYR A 90 -1.43 -6.37 -3.54
CA TYR A 90 -1.23 -7.25 -4.67
C TYR A 90 -0.69 -6.49 -5.89
N PRO A 91 0.22 -7.09 -6.68
CA PRO A 91 0.71 -6.48 -7.91
C PRO A 91 -0.40 -6.24 -8.93
N CYS A 92 -0.40 -5.04 -9.51
CA CYS A 92 -1.35 -4.68 -10.54
C CYS A 92 -0.75 -3.68 -11.55
N GLN A 93 -1.49 -3.48 -12.64
CA GLN A 93 -1.21 -2.46 -13.64
C GLN A 93 -2.36 -1.47 -13.72
N ALA A 94 -2.05 -0.17 -13.72
CA ALA A 94 -3.03 0.88 -14.01
C ALA A 94 -3.41 0.85 -15.50
N ILE A 95 -4.65 0.53 -15.83
CA ILE A 95 -5.14 0.44 -17.21
C ILE A 95 -5.72 1.78 -17.65
N GLU A 96 -6.48 2.43 -16.77
CA GLU A 96 -7.05 3.76 -16.96
C GLU A 96 -7.01 4.54 -15.64
N VAL A 97 -6.85 5.86 -15.74
CA VAL A 97 -6.73 6.77 -14.60
C VAL A 97 -7.82 7.82 -14.73
N TYR A 98 -8.76 7.84 -13.78
CA TYR A 98 -9.85 8.81 -13.72
C TYR A 98 -9.54 9.82 -12.62
N GLN A 99 -9.18 11.03 -13.03
CA GLN A 99 -8.91 12.15 -12.14
C GLN A 99 -10.00 13.19 -12.27
N GLU A 100 -10.67 13.49 -11.16
CA GLU A 100 -11.66 14.55 -11.14
C GLU A 100 -10.94 15.90 -11.06
N ASN A 101 -11.09 16.73 -12.11
CA ASN A 101 -10.59 18.10 -12.13
C ASN A 101 -11.71 19.04 -11.70
N LYS A 102 -11.74 19.42 -10.42
CA LYS A 102 -12.63 20.50 -9.95
C LYS A 102 -11.88 21.83 -9.94
N HIS A 103 -12.38 22.80 -10.69
CA HIS A 103 -11.86 24.18 -10.74
C HIS A 103 -10.35 24.28 -11.03
N GLY A 104 -9.85 23.47 -11.98
CA GLY A 104 -8.43 23.51 -12.38
C GLY A 104 -7.45 22.96 -11.35
N LYS A 105 -7.94 22.32 -10.27
CA LYS A 105 -7.13 21.59 -9.30
C LYS A 105 -7.43 20.09 -9.41
N LEU A 106 -6.38 19.29 -9.51
CA LEU A 106 -6.46 17.84 -9.45
C LEU A 106 -7.02 17.45 -8.07
N SER A 107 -8.15 16.75 -8.04
CA SER A 107 -8.69 16.24 -6.78
C SER A 107 -7.79 15.11 -6.25
N GLN A 108 -7.79 14.92 -4.93
CA GLN A 108 -7.13 13.75 -4.33
C GLN A 108 -7.90 12.44 -4.57
N ASN A 109 -9.12 12.51 -5.10
CA ASN A 109 -9.94 11.36 -5.45
C ASN A 109 -9.62 10.90 -6.87
N THR A 110 -8.43 10.32 -7.04
CA THR A 110 -8.08 9.59 -8.26
C THR A 110 -8.58 8.15 -8.14
N VAL A 111 -9.39 7.71 -9.11
CA VAL A 111 -9.83 6.32 -9.24
C VAL A 111 -9.07 5.68 -10.39
N LEU A 112 -8.59 4.47 -10.18
CA LEU A 112 -7.84 3.69 -11.14
C LEU A 112 -8.65 2.48 -11.55
N LYS A 113 -8.74 2.21 -12.85
CA LYS A 113 -9.09 0.87 -13.33
C LYS A 113 -7.80 0.09 -13.41
N VAL A 114 -7.68 -0.96 -12.60
CA VAL A 114 -6.49 -1.78 -12.50
C VAL A 114 -6.76 -3.19 -13.00
N LYS A 115 -5.69 -3.86 -13.42
CA LYS A 115 -5.67 -5.30 -13.66
C LYS A 115 -4.68 -5.92 -12.69
N PHE A 116 -5.16 -6.75 -11.77
CA PHE A 116 -4.30 -7.51 -10.87
C PHE A 116 -3.63 -8.66 -11.62
N ASP A 117 -2.42 -9.02 -11.21
CA ASP A 117 -1.72 -10.14 -11.81
C ASP A 117 -2.46 -11.45 -11.46
N GLY A 118 -2.73 -12.28 -12.47
CA GLY A 118 -3.44 -13.55 -12.28
C GLY A 118 -4.97 -13.45 -12.24
N ASP A 119 -5.55 -12.25 -12.16
CA ASP A 119 -7.00 -12.04 -12.23
C ASP A 119 -7.44 -11.69 -13.67
N PRO A 120 -8.41 -12.42 -14.25
CA PRO A 120 -8.98 -12.05 -15.54
C PRO A 120 -9.80 -10.75 -15.53
N LYS A 121 -10.28 -10.29 -14.36
CA LYS A 121 -11.16 -9.13 -14.23
C LYS A 121 -10.39 -7.81 -14.09
N TYR A 122 -11.12 -6.72 -14.28
CA TYR A 122 -10.65 -5.37 -13.96
C TYR A 122 -11.35 -4.90 -12.70
N THR A 123 -10.61 -4.18 -11.85
CA THR A 123 -11.11 -3.65 -10.58
C THR A 123 -10.91 -2.15 -10.54
N PHE A 124 -11.83 -1.42 -9.91
CA PHE A 124 -11.71 0.01 -9.68
C PHE A 124 -11.19 0.27 -8.26
N VAL A 125 -10.06 0.94 -8.14
CA VAL A 125 -9.38 1.19 -6.85
C VAL A 125 -9.11 2.68 -6.70
N ASN A 126 -9.41 3.24 -5.52
CA ASN A 126 -8.97 4.60 -5.21
C ASN A 126 -7.44 4.61 -5.01
N SER A 127 -6.74 5.55 -5.66
CA SER A 127 -5.28 5.69 -5.58
C SER A 127 -4.70 5.75 -4.16
N GLN A 128 -5.49 6.16 -3.15
CA GLN A 128 -5.07 6.14 -1.74
C GLN A 128 -4.79 4.74 -1.21
N TRP A 129 -5.41 3.71 -1.81
CA TRP A 129 -5.20 2.29 -1.50
C TRP A 129 -4.13 1.63 -2.37
N THR A 130 -3.29 2.45 -3.03
CA THR A 130 -2.18 1.98 -3.87
C THR A 130 -0.85 2.54 -3.39
N ILE A 131 0.20 1.77 -3.66
CA ILE A 131 1.59 2.15 -3.41
C ILE A 131 2.45 1.87 -4.65
N CYS A 132 3.53 2.62 -4.78
CA CYS A 132 4.63 2.39 -5.72
C CYS A 132 5.92 2.43 -4.91
N PRO A 133 6.40 1.28 -4.40
CA PRO A 133 7.55 1.22 -3.51
C PRO A 133 8.84 1.80 -4.10
N GLU A 134 8.97 1.75 -5.42
CA GLU A 134 10.12 2.25 -6.18
C GLU A 134 10.23 3.78 -6.12
N GLN A 135 9.10 4.50 -6.03
CA GLN A 135 9.06 5.97 -6.04
C GLN A 135 9.51 6.63 -4.72
N GLN A 136 9.85 5.86 -3.68
CA GLN A 136 10.39 6.40 -2.42
C GLN A 136 11.92 6.37 -2.32
N GLN A 137 12.62 5.90 -3.36
CA GLN A 137 14.08 5.78 -3.34
C GLN A 137 14.82 7.04 -3.86
N GLU A 138 14.10 8.11 -4.19
CA GLU A 138 14.65 9.42 -4.57
C GLU A 138 14.77 10.40 -3.38
#